data_AF-A0A3E0R1H8-F1
#
_entry.id   AF-A0A3E0R1H8-F1
#
_cell.length_a   1.000
_cell.length_b   1.000
_cell.length_c   1.000
_cell.angle_alpha   90.00
_cell.angle_beta   90.00
_cell.angle_gamma   90.00
#
_symmetry.space_group_name_H-M   'P 1'
#
loop_
_entity.id
_entity.type
_entity.pdbx_description
1 polymer ?
#
loop_
_entity_poly.entity_id
_entity_poly.type
_entity_poly.pdbx_seq_one_letter_code
_entity_poly.pdbx_strand_id
1 'polypeptide(L)'
;MTLKKEYTFRDPVIKTVVDKFVERSDVGFEKYGVTLDEDNAPLVAWMNHLQEELMDAVNYIEKLKHVTTELLQERMLEEYKYANETKE
;
A
#
# COMPACT_ATOMS: atom_id res chain seq x y z
N MET A 1 0.42 23.00 20.42
CA MET A 1 -0.13 22.16 21.50
C MET A 1 -0.54 20.83 20.89
N THR A 2 0.06 19.71 21.30
CA THR A 2 -0.31 18.39 20.80
C THR A 2 -1.62 17.96 21.46
N LEU A 3 -2.70 17.88 20.69
CA LEU A 3 -3.99 17.38 21.18
C LEU A 3 -3.92 15.86 21.24
N LYS A 4 -3.60 15.31 22.42
CA LYS A 4 -3.64 13.85 22.64
C LYS A 4 -5.08 13.43 22.93
N LYS A 5 -5.71 12.75 21.97
CA LYS A 5 -7.05 12.17 22.10
C LYS A 5 -6.92 10.65 22.09
N GLU A 6 -7.38 10.00 23.15
CA GLU A 6 -7.41 8.54 23.23
C GLU A 6 -8.63 7.98 22.49
N TYR A 7 -8.41 6.93 21.70
CA TYR A 7 -9.44 6.25 20.92
C TYR A 7 -9.54 4.79 21.35
N THR A 8 -10.75 4.30 21.59
CA THR A 8 -11.03 2.86 21.72
C THR A 8 -11.42 2.30 20.37
N PHE A 9 -10.55 1.46 19.78
CA PHE A 9 -10.84 0.79 18.52
C PHE A 9 -11.67 -0.46 18.78
N ARG A 10 -12.79 -0.61 18.05
CA ARG A 10 -13.61 -1.83 18.07
C ARG A 10 -13.12 -2.89 17.10
N ASP A 11 -12.46 -2.45 16.03
CA ASP A 11 -11.98 -3.28 14.94
C ASP A 11 -10.45 -3.21 14.86
N PRO A 12 -9.73 -4.35 14.99
CA PRO A 12 -8.27 -4.38 14.90
C PRO A 12 -7.74 -3.98 13.51
N VAL A 13 -8.51 -4.18 12.43
CA VAL A 13 -8.15 -3.76 11.07
C VAL A 13 -8.09 -2.23 11.00
N ILE A 14 -9.09 -1.55 11.54
CA ILE A 14 -9.12 -0.08 11.59
C ILE A 14 -7.96 0.47 12.42
N LYS A 15 -7.68 -0.13 13.59
CA LYS A 15 -6.52 0.26 14.40
C LYS A 15 -5.22 0.17 13.58
N THR A 16 -5.02 -0.94 12.87
CA THR A 16 -3.82 -1.18 12.07
C THR A 16 -3.66 -0.13 10.96
N VAL A 17 -4.75 0.27 10.32
CA VAL A 17 -4.71 1.31 9.28
C VAL A 17 -4.37 2.67 9.88
N VAL A 18 -4.94 3.03 11.04
CA VAL A 18 -4.62 4.28 11.74
C VAL A 18 -3.15 4.31 12.17
N ASP A 19 -2.64 3.21 12.74
CA ASP A 19 -1.23 3.11 13.14
C ASP A 19 -0.31 3.35 11.92
N LYS A 20 -0.62 2.77 10.75
CA LYS A 20 0.12 3.00 9.51
C LYS A 20 0.10 4.47 9.06
N PHE A 21 -1.02 5.17 9.23
CA PHE A 21 -1.08 6.60 8.90
C PHE A 21 -0.18 7.43 9.81
N VAL A 22 -0.14 7.10 11.11
CA VAL A 22 0.75 7.76 12.08
C VAL A 22 2.22 7.50 11.72
N GLU A 23 2.60 6.23 11.51
CA GLU A 23 3.97 5.86 11.11
C GLU A 23 4.41 6.59 9.83
N ARG A 24 3.54 6.66 8.81
CA ARG A 24 3.85 7.41 7.58
C ARG A 24 4.02 8.90 7.82
N SER A 25 3.20 9.49 8.70
CA SER A 25 3.33 10.89 9.10
C SER A 25 4.65 11.16 9.79
N ASP A 26 5.08 10.27 10.70
CA ASP A 26 6.34 10.40 11.42
C ASP A 26 7.54 10.32 10.48
N VAL A 27 7.56 9.35 9.55
CA VAL A 27 8.61 9.23 8.52
C VAL A 27 8.62 10.45 7.59
N GLY A 28 7.45 10.97 7.21
CA GLY A 28 7.34 12.20 6.43
C GLY A 28 7.93 13.40 7.19
N PHE A 29 7.59 13.54 8.47
CA PHE A 29 8.11 14.61 9.32
C PHE A 29 9.63 14.50 9.51
N GLU A 30 10.17 13.29 9.70
CA GLU A 30 11.63 13.07 9.77
C GLU A 30 12.34 13.48 8.47
N LYS A 31 11.71 13.25 7.32
CA LYS A 31 12.28 13.56 6.00
C LYS A 31 12.23 15.04 5.64
N TYR A 32 11.11 15.71 5.94
CA TYR A 32 10.85 17.07 5.48
C TYR A 32 10.94 18.13 6.59
N GLY A 33 10.91 17.72 7.86
CA GLY A 33 10.97 18.60 9.03
C GLY A 33 9.74 19.47 9.25
N VAL A 34 8.68 19.26 8.47
CA VAL A 34 7.42 20.03 8.52
C VAL A 34 6.23 19.08 8.52
N THR A 35 5.15 19.47 9.19
CA THR A 35 3.88 18.74 9.08
C THR A 35 3.15 19.12 7.79
N LEU A 36 2.18 18.30 7.37
CA LEU A 36 1.37 18.58 6.18
C LEU A 36 0.59 19.90 6.27
N ASP A 37 0.19 20.30 7.48
CA ASP A 37 -0.53 21.55 7.75
C ASP A 37 0.41 22.77 7.65
N GLU A 38 1.68 22.60 8.02
CA GLU A 38 2.70 23.67 7.97
C GLU A 38 3.40 23.77 6.62
N ASP A 39 3.23 22.78 5.75
CA ASP A 39 3.88 22.75 4.44
C ASP A 39 3.22 23.77 3.49
N ASN A 40 4.00 24.80 3.15
CA ASN A 40 3.59 25.90 2.28
C ASN A 40 3.97 25.67 0.80
N ALA A 41 4.21 24.42 0.40
CA ALA A 41 4.49 24.08 -0.98
C ALA A 41 3.40 24.59 -1.93
N PRO A 42 3.76 25.05 -3.15
CA PRO A 42 2.79 25.54 -4.11
C PRO A 42 1.86 24.41 -4.58
N LEU A 43 0.63 24.75 -4.95
CA LEU A 43 -0.37 23.78 -5.44
C LEU A 43 0.19 22.83 -6.52
N VAL A 44 1.02 23.33 -7.42
CA VAL A 44 1.63 22.51 -8.49
C VAL A 44 2.52 21.40 -7.92
N ALA A 45 3.26 21.66 -6.84
CA ALA A 45 4.08 20.64 -6.18
C ALA A 45 3.18 19.54 -5.57
N TRP A 46 2.11 19.93 -4.88
CA TRP A 46 1.12 18.97 -4.36
C TRP A 46 0.48 18.12 -5.45
N MET A 47 0.11 18.74 -6.56
CA MET A 47 -0.48 18.04 -7.70
C MET A 47 0.51 17.05 -8.33
N ASN A 48 1.78 17.42 -8.45
CA ASN A 48 2.81 16.53 -8.97
C ASN A 48 3.06 15.35 -8.03
N HIS A 49 3.20 15.58 -6.72
CA HIS A 49 3.38 14.49 -5.74
C HIS A 49 2.18 13.55 -5.72
N LEU A 50 0.95 14.09 -5.78
CA LEU A 50 -0.24 13.26 -5.90
C LEU A 50 -0.22 12.43 -7.19
N GLN A 51 0.18 13.02 -8.32
CA GLN A 51 0.29 12.30 -9.59
C GLN A 51 1.33 11.17 -9.50
N GLU A 52 2.49 11.41 -8.91
CA GLU A 52 3.55 10.42 -8.69
C GLU A 52 3.03 9.25 -7.84
N GLU A 53 2.37 9.53 -6.71
CA GLU A 53 1.82 8.49 -5.83
C GLU A 53 0.71 7.67 -6.51
N LEU A 54 -0.12 8.31 -7.35
CA LEU A 54 -1.14 7.61 -8.14
C LEU A 54 -0.51 6.74 -9.23
N MET A 55 0.59 7.17 -9.84
CA MET A 55 1.35 6.34 -10.79
C MET A 55 1.94 5.11 -10.09
N ASP A 56 2.48 5.26 -8.89
CA ASP A 56 2.96 4.12 -8.09
C ASP A 56 1.84 3.14 -7.76
N ALA A 57 0.65 3.62 -7.41
CA ALA A 57 -0.52 2.77 -7.22
C ALA A 57 -0.88 1.96 -8.47
N VAL A 58 -0.84 2.59 -9.66
CA VAL A 58 -1.06 1.90 -10.95
C VAL A 58 0.01 0.84 -11.19
N ASN A 59 1.28 1.14 -10.92
CA ASN A 59 2.39 0.19 -11.04
C ASN A 59 2.19 -1.03 -10.13
N TYR A 60 1.75 -0.82 -8.88
CA TYR A 60 1.45 -1.93 -7.96
C TYR A 60 0.29 -2.80 -8.44
N ILE A 61 -0.76 -2.20 -9.00
CA ILE A 61 -1.88 -2.95 -9.59
C ILE A 61 -1.39 -3.82 -10.75
N GLU A 62 -0.57 -3.25 -11.65
CA GLU A 62 -0.05 -4.01 -12.78
C GLU A 62 0.85 -5.17 -12.33
N LYS A 63 1.73 -4.92 -11.35
CA LYS A 63 2.56 -5.99 -10.78
C LYS A 63 1.70 -7.09 -10.14
N LEU A 64 0.65 -6.73 -9.40
CA LEU A 64 -0.25 -7.70 -8.78
C LEU A 64 -0.97 -8.57 -9.83
N LYS A 65 -1.41 -7.97 -10.96
CA LYS A 65 -2.00 -8.72 -12.07
C LYS A 65 -1.03 -9.75 -12.65
N HIS A 66 0.22 -9.35 -12.89
CA HIS A 66 1.26 -10.26 -13.38
C HIS A 66 1.50 -11.41 -12.41
N VAL A 67 1.77 -11.09 -11.13
CA VAL A 67 2.06 -12.11 -10.11
C VAL A 67 0.87 -13.06 -9.93
N THR A 68 -0.35 -12.56 -9.91
CA THR A 68 -1.55 -13.41 -9.78
C THR A 68 -1.70 -14.34 -10.99
N THR A 69 -1.42 -13.84 -12.20
CA THR A 69 -1.50 -14.63 -13.43
C THR A 69 -0.44 -15.73 -13.45
N GLU A 70 0.80 -15.40 -13.10
CA GLU A 70 1.92 -16.36 -13.00
C GLU A 70 1.59 -17.46 -11.98
N LEU A 71 1.14 -17.08 -10.78
CA LEU A 71 0.74 -18.04 -9.74
C LEU A 71 -0.39 -18.97 -10.19
N LEU A 72 -1.41 -18.43 -10.87
CA LEU A 72 -2.50 -19.26 -11.41
C LEU A 72 -1.99 -20.23 -12.49
N GLN A 73 -1.12 -19.77 -13.39
CA GLN A 73 -0.53 -20.63 -14.43
C GLN A 73 0.32 -21.75 -13.83
N GLU A 74 1.14 -21.45 -12.83
CA GLU A 74 1.94 -22.46 -12.11
C GLU A 74 1.06 -23.51 -11.46
N ARG A 75 0.01 -23.10 -10.75
CA ARG A 75 -0.94 -24.02 -10.10
C ARG A 75 -1.68 -24.90 -11.12
N MET A 76 -2.09 -24.35 -12.25
CA MET A 76 -2.70 -25.12 -13.33
C MET A 76 -1.73 -26.16 -13.93
N LEU A 77 -0.45 -25.81 -14.08
CA LEU A 77 0.57 -26.73 -14.57
C LEU A 77 0.85 -27.86 -13.58
N GLU A 78 0.89 -27.57 -12.28
CA GLU A 78 1.02 -28.58 -11.22
C GLU A 78 -0.14 -29.59 -11.26
N GLU A 79 -1.37 -29.10 -11.34
CA GLU A 79 -2.57 -29.94 -11.42
C GLU A 79 -2.57 -30.81 -12.68
N TYR A 80 -2.16 -30.26 -13.83
CA TYR A 80 -2.06 -31.00 -15.08
C TYR A 80 -1.01 -32.13 -15.00
N LYS A 81 0.17 -31.86 -14.43
CA LYS A 81 1.22 -32.87 -14.25
C LYS A 81 0.74 -34.01 -13.36
N TYR A 82 0.18 -33.66 -12.19
CA TYR A 82 -0.36 -34.63 -11.25
C TYR A 82 -1.44 -35.52 -11.89
N ALA A 83 -2.35 -34.92 -12.66
CA ALA A 83 -3.43 -35.65 -13.33
C ALA A 83 -2.96 -36.61 -14.43
N ASN A 84 -1.76 -36.43 -14.97
CA ASN A 84 -1.19 -37.32 -15.99
C ASN A 84 -0.28 -38.38 -15.36
N GLU A 85 0.46 -38.04 -14.31
CA GLU A 85 1.28 -39.00 -13.54
C GLU A 85 0.44 -40.04 -12.79
N THR A 86 -0.81 -39.71 -12.44
CA THR A 86 -1.77 -40.63 -11.78
C THR A 86 -2.57 -41.51 -12.74
N LYS A 87 -2.41 -41.31 -14.06
CA LYS A 87 -3.10 -42.09 -15.10
C LYS A 87 -2.24 -43.19 -15.72
N GLU A 88 -0.94 -43.20 -15.43
CA GLU A 88 -0.01 -44.30 -15.74
C GLU A 88 0.14 -45.25 -14.54
#